data_AF-A0A6J4PKE9-F1
#
_entry.id   AF-A0A6J4PKE9-F1
#
_cell.length_a   1.000
_cell.length_b   1.000
_cell.length_c   1.000
_cell.angle_alpha   90.00
_cell.angle_beta   90.00
_cell.angle_gamma   90.00
#
_symmetry.space_group_name_H-M   'P 1'
#
loop_
_entity.id
_entity.type
_entity.pdbx_description
1 polymer ?
#
loop_
_entity_poly.entity_id
_entity_poly.type
_entity_poly.pdbx_seq_one_letter_code
_entity_poly.pdbx_strand_id
1 'polypeptide(L)' 'MPSTAWIAALGGEVVYEEDLPACCRRTAHDRDHSFECPGCGAMWQEPIPVQPEEDAFTQREERRGAA' A
#
# COMPACT_ATOMS: atom_id res chain seq x y z
N MET A 1 -9.16 1.67 -12.37
CA MET A 1 -9.47 2.45 -11.15
C MET A 1 -8.49 1.99 -10.09
N PRO A 2 -7.77 2.88 -9.39
CA PRO A 2 -6.86 2.44 -8.36
C PRO A 2 -7.67 1.79 -7.24
N SER A 3 -7.37 0.53 -6.95
CA SER A 3 -7.94 -0.19 -5.80
C SER A 3 -7.38 0.44 -4.53
N THR A 4 -8.25 0.85 -3.60
CA THR A 4 -7.83 1.41 -2.31
C THR A 4 -7.10 0.33 -1.52
N ALA A 5 -5.88 0.63 -1.10
CA ALA A 5 -5.05 -0.25 -0.31
C ALA A 5 -5.04 0.22 1.16
N TRP A 6 -4.85 -0.72 2.07
CA TRP A 6 -4.87 -0.50 3.51
C TRP A 6 -3.68 -1.23 4.14
N ILE A 7 -3.05 -0.62 5.14
CA ILE A 7 -1.98 -1.24 5.94
C ILE A 7 -2.42 -1.40 7.39
N ALA A 8 -2.14 -2.56 7.98
CA ALA A 8 -2.42 -2.78 9.39
C ALA A 8 -1.49 -1.91 10.24
N ALA A 9 -2.03 -1.14 11.18
CA ALA A 9 -1.29 -0.21 12.03
C ALA A 9 -0.23 -0.88 12.92
N LEU A 10 -0.34 -2.20 13.12
CA LEU A 10 0.63 -3.02 13.85
C LEU A 10 1.87 -3.39 13.02
N GLY A 11 2.07 -2.77 11.85
CA GLY A 11 3.23 -3.03 10.98
C GLY A 11 3.04 -4.28 10.12
N GLY A 12 1.87 -4.42 9.50
CA GLY A 12 1.51 -5.55 8.65
C GLY A 12 1.70 -5.31 7.15
N GLU A 13 1.38 -6.33 6.37
CA GLU A 13 1.35 -6.29 4.90
C GLU A 13 0.28 -5.32 4.38
N VAL A 14 0.52 -4.72 3.22
CA VAL A 14 -0.45 -3.91 2.50
C VAL A 14 -1.46 -4.83 1.85
N VAL A 15 -2.75 -4.65 2.17
CA VAL A 15 -3.85 -5.42 1.61
C VAL A 15 -4.80 -4.51 0.84
N TYR A 16 -5.42 -5.01 -0.21
CA TYR A 16 -6.45 -4.26 -0.94
C TYR A 16 -7.79 -4.35 -0.22
N GLU A 17 -8.67 -3.38 -0.46
CA GLU A 17 -10.04 -3.39 0.08
C GLU A 17 -10.79 -4.69 -0.21
N GLU A 18 -10.54 -5.30 -1.37
CA GLU A 18 -11.16 -6.55 -1.81
C GLU A 18 -10.72 -7.76 -0.98
N ASP A 19 -9.49 -7.73 -0.46
CA ASP A 19 -8.87 -8.77 0.35
C ASP A 19 -9.09 -8.55 1.86
N LEU A 20 -9.65 -7.41 2.26
CA LEU A 20 -10.01 -7.17 3.64
C LEU A 20 -11.06 -8.18 4.12
N PRO A 21 -10.96 -8.65 5.38
CA PRO A 21 -12.03 -9.41 6.00
C PRO A 21 -13.37 -8.69 5.87
N ALA A 22 -14.47 -9.43 5.70
CA ALA A 22 -15.80 -8.85 5.46
C ALA A 22 -16.22 -7.82 6.53
N CYS A 23 -15.77 -7.99 7.77
CA CYS A 23 -15.98 -7.02 8.86
C CYS A 23 -15.21 -5.71 8.66
N CYS A 24 -14.01 -5.75 8.10
CA CYS A 24 -13.15 -4.59 7.84
C CYS A 24 -13.54 -3.88 6.55
N ARG A 25 -13.90 -4.63 5.49
CA ARG A 25 -14.28 -4.07 4.18
C ARG A 25 -15.44 -3.09 4.28
N ARG A 26 -16.42 -3.38 5.14
CA ARG A 26 -17.59 -2.51 5.34
C ARG A 26 -17.21 -1.18 6.00
N THR A 27 -16.20 -1.18 6.86
CA THR A 27 -15.71 0.02 7.54
C THR A 27 -14.73 0.80 6.66
N ALA A 28 -13.94 0.10 5.85
CA ALA A 28 -13.01 0.69 4.88
C ALA A 28 -13.72 1.54 3.83
N HIS A 29 -14.84 1.05 3.28
CA HIS A 29 -15.61 1.77 2.26
C HIS A 29 -16.13 3.14 2.74
N ASP A 30 -16.27 3.36 4.05
CA ASP A 30 -16.84 4.59 4.63
C ASP A 30 -15.75 5.54 5.17
N ARG A 31 -14.46 5.21 5.00
CA ARG A 31 -13.33 5.91 5.65
C ARG A 31 -12.20 6.16 4.66
N ASP A 32 -11.60 7.34 4.72
CA ASP A 32 -10.57 7.77 3.76
C ASP A 32 -9.12 7.63 4.25
N HIS A 33 -8.84 7.65 5.58
CA HIS A 33 -7.46 7.78 6.07
C HIS A 33 -7.04 6.69 7.06
N SER A 34 -7.92 6.35 7.99
CA SER A 34 -7.70 5.26 8.95
C SER A 34 -9.02 4.84 9.56
N PHE A 35 -9.08 3.58 9.99
CA PHE A 35 -10.23 3.05 10.69
C PHE A 35 -9.85 1.92 11.63
N GLU A 36 -10.61 1.79 12.71
CA GLU A 36 -10.59 0.61 13.57
C GLU A 36 -11.85 -0.21 13.27
N CYS A 37 -11.68 -1.50 12.99
CA CYS A 37 -12.80 -2.39 12.76
C CYS A 37 -13.43 -2.79 14.09
N PRO A 38 -14.70 -2.44 14.37
CA PRO A 38 -15.36 -2.80 15.63
C PRO A 38 -15.63 -4.31 15.76
N GLY A 39 -15.52 -5.07 14.66
CA GLY A 39 -15.76 -6.52 14.67
C GLY A 39 -14.55 -7.35 15.12
N CYS A 40 -13.33 -6.92 14.79
CA CYS A 40 -12.10 -7.65 15.12
C CYS A 40 -11.09 -6.83 15.93
N GLY A 41 -11.32 -5.52 16.12
CA GLY A 41 -10.39 -4.60 16.78
C GLY A 41 -9.15 -4.28 15.96
N ALA A 42 -9.09 -4.69 14.68
CA ALA A 42 -7.96 -4.40 13.82
C ALA A 42 -7.97 -2.92 13.39
N MET A 43 -6.81 -2.27 13.48
CA MET A 43 -6.62 -0.89 13.04
C MET A 43 -5.93 -0.87 11.68
N TRP A 44 -6.53 -0.14 10.75
CA TRP A 44 -6.10 0.03 9.36
C TRP A 44 -5.82 1.49 9.08
N GLN A 45 -4.82 1.75 8.24
CA GLN A 45 -4.41 3.08 7.82
C GLN A 45 -4.14 3.06 6.32
N GLU A 46 -4.31 4.20 5.66
CA GLU A 46 -3.93 4.32 4.25
C GLU A 46 -2.39 4.15 4.14
N PRO A 47 -1.89 3.30 3.23
CA PRO A 47 -0.46 3.21 2.98
C PRO A 47 0.01 4.55 2.45
N ILE A 48 1.04 5.11 3.10
CA ILE A 48 1.68 6.34 2.62
C ILE A 48 2.09 6.06 1.17
N PRO A 49 1.72 6.92 0.20
CA PRO A 49 2.17 6.78 -1.18
C PRO A 49 3.68 6.96 -1.18
N VAL A 50 4.40 5.86 -1.03
CA VAL A 50 5.82 5.81 -1.33
C VAL A 50 5.87 5.99 -2.84
N GLN A 51 6.29 7.18 -3.28
CA GLN A 51 6.78 7.30 -4.64
C GLN A 51 7.84 6.21 -4.77
N PRO A 52 7.72 5.28 -5.73
CA PRO A 52 8.73 4.25 -5.89
C PRO A 52 10.06 4.97 -5.99
N GLU A 53 10.98 4.67 -5.08
CA GLU A 53 12.33 5.19 -5.16
C GLU A 53 12.83 4.79 -6.55
N GLU A 54 13.03 5.76 -7.44
CA GLU A 54 13.53 5.50 -8.78
C GLU A 54 14.81 4.68 -8.63
N ASP A 55 14.78 3.43 -9.08
CA ASP A 55 15.90 2.51 -9.02
C ASP A 55 17.19 3.23 -9.43
N ALA A 56 18.07 3.47 -8.45
CA ALA A 56 19.41 4.01 -8.68
C ALA A 56 20.28 3.10 -9.57
N PHE A 57 19.75 1.96 -10.01
CA PHE A 57 20.39 0.99 -10.89
C PHE A 57 20.26 1.28 -12.39
N THR A 58 19.54 2.31 -12.83
CA THR A 58 19.32 2.57 -14.28
C THR A 58 20.33 3.52 -14.93
N GLN A 59 21.59 3.60 -14.46
CA GLN A 59 22.63 4.40 -15.16
C GLN A 59 24.02 3.77 -15.23
N ARG A 60 24.12 2.45 -15.43
CA ARG A 60 25.40 1.85 -15.84
C ARG A 60 25.27 0.86 -16.99
N GLU A 61 24.93 1.36 -18.17
CA GLU A 61 25.58 0.93 -19.40
C GLU A 61 25.22 1.87 -20.55
N GLU A 62 26.21 2.55 -21.14
CA GLU A 62 26.29 2.78 -22.60
C GLU A 62 27.70 3.28 -22.98
N ARG A 63 28.49 2.31 -23.44
CA ARG A 63 29.36 2.35 -24.62
C ARG A 63 30.20 3.61 -24.87
N ARG A 64 31.48 3.54 -24.51
CA ARG A 64 32.55 4.06 -25.38
C ARG A 64 33.31 2.87 -25.98
N GLY A 65 32.99 2.59 -27.24
CA GLY A 65 33.77 1.70 -28.08
C GLY A 65 35.21 2.20 -28.15
N ALA A 66 36.15 1.25 -28.10
CA ALA A 66 37.51 1.48 -28.52
C ALA A 66 37.52 1.66 -30.05
N ALA A 67 38.01 2.80 -30.50
CA ALA A 67 38.42 3.05 -31.88
C ALA A 67 39.83 3.65 -31.83
#